data_AF-A0A5E4J2N3-F1
#
_entry.id   AF-A0A5E4J2N3-F1
#
_cell.length_a   1.000
_cell.length_b   1.000
_cell.length_c   1.000
_cell.angle_alpha   90.00
_cell.angle_beta   90.00
_cell.angle_gamma   90.00
#
_symmetry.space_group_name_H-M   'P 1'
#
loop_
_entity.id
_entity.type
_entity.pdbx_description
1 polymer ?
#
loop_
_entity_poly.entity_id
_entity_poly.type
_entity_poly.pdbx_seq_one_letter_code
_entity_poly.pdbx_strand_id
1 'polypeptide(L)'
;MVALPGQLFCSTPIPACLWFLVRDPKNGLFRDRRCETLFIDALKMGALIDRVHRELTAEDIARIAETYHSWRGDSGADKYEDVPGFCKSARIEEIRKNGHVLTPGRYVGAEAQEDDGEPFEEKMQRLTAKLEEQFAESARLEKEIRANLQGLGHEIRCG
;
A
#
# COMPACT_ATOMS: atom_id res chain seq x y z
N MET A 1 -8.19 5.66 10.35
CA MET A 1 -7.38 6.37 9.34
C MET A 1 -7.70 5.78 7.98
N VAL A 2 -7.91 6.63 6.98
CA VAL A 2 -8.15 6.22 5.59
C VAL A 2 -6.96 6.69 4.75
N ALA A 3 -6.24 5.78 4.09
CA ALA A 3 -5.27 6.14 3.06
C ALA A 3 -6.00 6.34 1.75
N LEU A 4 -5.92 7.54 1.18
CA LEU A 4 -6.59 7.90 -0.07
C LEU A 4 -5.66 7.66 -1.26
N PRO A 5 -6.20 7.41 -2.46
CA PRO A 5 -5.39 7.24 -3.65
C PRO A 5 -4.60 8.52 -3.98
N GLY A 6 -3.52 8.34 -4.75
CA GLY A 6 -2.82 9.47 -5.36
C GLY A 6 -3.68 10.18 -6.40
N GLN A 7 -3.18 11.29 -6.94
CA GLN A 7 -3.82 11.99 -8.07
C GLN A 7 -5.22 12.57 -7.78
N LEU A 8 -5.62 12.70 -6.51
CA LEU A 8 -6.88 13.34 -6.13
C LEU A 8 -6.86 14.87 -6.24
N PHE A 9 -5.67 15.48 -6.21
CA PHE A 9 -5.52 16.94 -6.18
C PHE A 9 -4.84 17.43 -7.45
N CYS A 10 -5.37 18.50 -8.04
CA CYS A 10 -4.84 19.04 -9.29
C CYS A 10 -3.41 19.60 -9.18
N SER A 11 -2.96 19.91 -7.97
CA SER A 11 -1.64 20.49 -7.72
C SER A 11 -0.55 19.45 -7.44
N THR A 12 -0.89 18.21 -7.08
CA THR A 12 0.10 17.20 -6.70
C THR A 12 -0.42 15.77 -6.84
N PRO A 13 0.41 14.83 -7.35
CA PRO A 13 0.05 13.42 -7.38
C PRO A 13 0.16 12.74 -6.00
N ILE A 14 0.71 13.42 -4.98
CA ILE A 14 0.95 12.85 -3.65
C ILE A 14 -0.37 12.40 -3.01
N PRO A 15 -0.47 11.14 -2.54
CA PRO A 15 -1.66 10.66 -1.84
C PRO A 15 -1.83 11.36 -0.49
N ALA A 16 -3.09 11.52 -0.08
CA ALA A 16 -3.43 12.06 1.24
C ALA A 16 -3.97 10.96 2.16
N CYS A 17 -4.16 11.31 3.42
CA CYS A 17 -4.86 10.45 4.37
C CYS A 17 -5.85 11.26 5.21
N LEU A 18 -6.95 10.62 5.60
CA LEU A 18 -7.97 11.20 6.47
C LEU A 18 -7.91 10.57 7.86
N TRP A 19 -7.95 11.44 8.86
CA TRP A 19 -7.93 11.08 10.28
C TRP A 19 -9.24 11.49 10.93
N PHE A 20 -9.99 10.49 11.38
CA PHE A 20 -11.19 10.68 12.16
C PHE A 20 -10.87 10.38 13.62
N LEU A 21 -10.95 11.41 14.46
CA LEU A 21 -10.68 11.33 15.89
C LEU A 21 -11.98 11.56 16.65
N VAL A 22 -12.24 10.72 17.65
CA VAL A 22 -13.41 10.84 18.51
C VAL A 22 -12.94 11.01 19.95
N ARG A 23 -13.58 11.94 20.68
CA ARG A 23 -13.24 12.21 22.08
C ARG A 23 -13.72 11.10 23.02
N ASP A 24 -14.92 10.60 22.77
CA ASP A 24 -15.52 9.52 23.55
C ASP A 24 -15.97 8.36 22.64
N PRO A 25 -15.13 7.33 22.47
CA PRO A 25 -15.47 6.13 21.71
C PRO A 25 -16.46 5.20 22.44
N LYS A 26 -16.81 5.47 23.72
CA LYS A 26 -17.79 4.71 24.51
C LYS A 26 -18.89 5.64 25.03
N ASN A 27 -19.70 6.13 24.11
CA ASN A 27 -20.78 7.07 24.39
C ASN A 27 -22.15 6.40 24.62
N GLY A 28 -22.22 5.07 24.68
CA GLY A 28 -23.47 4.31 24.88
C GLY A 28 -24.41 4.23 23.66
N LEU A 29 -24.12 4.93 22.57
CA LEU A 29 -24.90 4.91 21.33
C LEU A 29 -24.44 3.84 20.35
N PHE A 30 -23.17 3.46 20.45
CA PHE A 30 -22.47 2.57 19.53
C PHE A 30 -21.71 1.49 20.32
N ARG A 31 -21.15 0.50 19.63
CA ARG A 31 -20.28 -0.49 20.30
C ARG A 31 -19.06 0.18 20.93
N ASP A 32 -18.57 -0.40 22.04
CA ASP A 32 -17.31 0.02 22.67
C ASP A 32 -16.15 -0.34 21.74
N ARG A 33 -15.39 0.68 21.33
CA ARG A 33 -14.24 0.57 20.42
C ARG A 33 -12.99 1.25 21.01
N ARG A 34 -12.93 1.37 22.34
CA ARG A 34 -11.74 1.88 23.02
C ARG A 34 -10.53 1.02 22.67
N CYS A 35 -9.39 1.68 22.50
CA CYS A 35 -8.13 1.04 22.13
C CYS A 35 -8.13 0.34 20.75
N GLU A 36 -9.17 0.55 19.94
CA GLU A 36 -9.22 0.07 18.55
C GLU A 36 -9.01 1.24 17.58
N THR A 37 -8.36 0.96 16.46
CA THR A 37 -8.19 1.90 15.35
C THR A 37 -8.56 1.18 14.07
N LEU A 38 -9.54 1.73 13.35
CA LEU A 38 -9.87 1.28 12.01
C LEU A 38 -8.87 1.84 11.00
N PHE A 39 -8.22 0.95 10.27
CA PHE A 39 -7.42 1.27 9.09
C PHE A 39 -8.21 0.90 7.84
N ILE A 40 -8.30 1.83 6.89
CA ILE A 40 -8.86 1.61 5.57
C ILE A 40 -7.80 2.00 4.53
N ASP A 41 -7.50 1.08 3.63
CA ASP A 41 -6.63 1.29 2.48
C ASP A 41 -7.49 1.48 1.23
N ALA A 42 -7.60 2.74 0.79
CA ALA A 42 -8.29 3.10 -0.44
C ALA A 42 -7.29 3.50 -1.54
N LEU A 43 -6.00 3.17 -1.42
CA LEU A 43 -4.96 3.60 -2.36
C LEU A 43 -5.23 3.15 -3.81
N LYS A 44 -5.94 2.02 -3.98
CA LYS A 44 -6.31 1.44 -5.28
C LYS A 44 -7.70 1.89 -5.79
N MET A 45 -8.47 2.63 -4.99
CA MET A 45 -9.84 3.05 -5.34
C MET A 45 -9.85 4.23 -6.31
N GLY A 46 -11.02 4.58 -6.84
CA GLY A 46 -11.22 5.69 -7.75
C GLY A 46 -11.03 5.35 -9.22
N ALA A 47 -11.60 6.20 -10.06
CA ALA A 47 -11.45 6.16 -11.51
C ALA A 47 -10.57 7.32 -11.99
N LEU A 48 -9.73 7.06 -12.98
CA LEU A 48 -9.01 8.12 -13.68
C LEU A 48 -10.01 8.85 -14.59
N ILE A 49 -10.30 10.10 -14.26
CA ILE A 49 -11.16 10.98 -15.08
C ILE A 49 -10.37 11.60 -16.23
N ASP A 50 -9.06 11.74 -16.06
CA ASP A 50 -8.10 12.07 -17.12
C ASP A 50 -6.75 11.40 -16.85
N ARG A 51 -5.69 11.77 -17.60
CA ARG A 51 -4.37 11.13 -17.50
C ARG A 51 -3.68 11.32 -16.14
N VAL A 52 -4.05 12.33 -15.37
CA VAL A 52 -3.34 12.76 -14.16
C VAL A 52 -4.26 12.97 -12.96
N HIS A 53 -5.57 12.99 -13.14
CA HIS A 53 -6.56 13.14 -12.08
C HIS A 53 -7.41 11.90 -11.90
N ARG A 54 -7.58 11.56 -10.63
CA ARG A 54 -8.41 10.47 -10.14
C ARG A 54 -9.54 11.06 -9.30
N GLU A 55 -10.70 10.45 -9.40
CA GLU A 55 -11.85 10.78 -8.58
C GLU A 55 -12.35 9.52 -7.88
N LEU A 56 -12.72 9.62 -6.60
CA LEU A 56 -13.41 8.54 -5.91
C LEU A 56 -14.84 8.51 -6.40
N THR A 57 -15.30 7.34 -6.87
CA THR A 57 -16.68 7.22 -7.35
C THR A 57 -17.65 7.25 -6.17
N ALA A 58 -18.94 7.41 -6.46
CA ALA A 58 -19.98 7.33 -5.43
C ALA A 58 -19.94 5.96 -4.70
N GLU A 59 -19.65 4.89 -5.44
CA GLU A 59 -19.51 3.53 -4.92
C GLU A 59 -18.29 3.39 -4.01
N ASP A 60 -17.14 3.99 -4.36
CA ASP A 60 -15.95 3.99 -3.50
C ASP A 60 -16.23 4.68 -2.17
N ILE A 61 -16.86 5.87 -2.23
CA ILE A 61 -17.21 6.65 -1.05
C ILE A 61 -18.22 5.89 -0.18
N ALA A 62 -19.24 5.30 -0.80
CA ALA A 62 -20.25 4.49 -0.11
C ALA A 62 -19.60 3.31 0.61
N ARG A 63 -18.72 2.56 -0.07
CA ARG A 63 -18.02 1.42 0.52
C ARG A 63 -17.17 1.82 1.72
N ILE A 64 -16.42 2.92 1.64
CA ILE A 64 -15.61 3.44 2.76
C ILE A 64 -16.52 3.84 3.93
N ALA A 65 -17.60 4.56 3.65
CA ALA A 65 -18.55 5.03 4.66
C ALA A 65 -19.27 3.87 5.35
N GLU A 66 -19.82 2.93 4.59
CA GLU A 66 -20.51 1.73 5.09
C GLU A 66 -19.58 0.86 5.94
N THR A 67 -18.31 0.70 5.54
CA THR A 67 -17.30 0.00 6.34
C THR A 67 -17.10 0.68 7.69
N TYR A 68 -17.02 2.01 7.69
CA TYR A 68 -16.91 2.78 8.94
C TYR A 68 -18.17 2.67 9.80
N HIS A 69 -19.38 2.73 9.22
CA HIS A 69 -20.65 2.60 9.94
C HIS A 69 -20.81 1.21 10.56
N SER A 70 -20.47 0.17 9.80
CA SER A 70 -20.44 -1.22 10.26
C SER A 70 -19.44 -1.39 11.40
N TRP A 71 -18.22 -0.85 11.24
CA TRP A 71 -17.18 -0.90 12.28
C TRP A 71 -17.57 -0.10 13.53
N ARG A 72 -18.24 1.04 13.36
CA ARG A 72 -18.73 1.87 14.46
C ARG A 72 -19.86 1.18 15.22
N GLY A 73 -20.62 0.31 14.56
CA GLY A 73 -21.75 -0.42 15.13
C GLY A 73 -23.04 0.40 15.10
N ASP A 74 -23.32 1.04 13.96
CA ASP A 74 -24.55 1.79 13.75
C ASP A 74 -25.78 0.87 13.69
N SER A 75 -26.92 1.35 14.19
CA SER A 75 -28.18 0.62 14.10
C SER A 75 -28.59 0.43 12.64
N GLY A 76 -28.70 -0.83 12.19
CA GLY A 76 -29.06 -1.18 10.82
C GLY A 76 -27.87 -1.27 9.86
N ALA A 77 -26.64 -1.05 10.33
CA ALA A 77 -25.44 -1.39 9.57
C ALA A 77 -25.15 -2.89 9.67
N ASP A 78 -24.49 -3.43 8.64
CA ASP A 78 -24.04 -4.81 8.64
C ASP A 78 -22.96 -5.07 9.70
N LYS A 79 -22.74 -6.35 10.00
CA LYS A 79 -21.67 -6.75 10.91
C LYS A 79 -20.32 -6.48 10.25
N TYR A 80 -19.46 -5.75 10.96
CA TYR A 80 -18.09 -5.50 10.52
C TYR A 80 -17.22 -6.76 10.51
N GLU A 81 -16.42 -6.89 9.45
CA GLU A 81 -15.37 -7.89 9.30
C GLU A 81 -14.10 -7.25 8.69
N ASP A 82 -12.93 -7.76 9.07
CA ASP A 82 -11.66 -7.35 8.47
C ASP A 82 -11.58 -7.92 7.04
N VAL A 83 -11.14 -7.09 6.09
CA VAL A 83 -11.01 -7.48 4.68
C VAL A 83 -9.56 -7.29 4.22
N PRO A 84 -8.84 -8.38 3.87
CA PRO A 84 -7.46 -8.30 3.41
C PRO A 84 -7.28 -7.31 2.27
N GLY A 85 -6.29 -6.42 2.42
CA GLY A 85 -5.97 -5.36 1.47
C GLY A 85 -6.95 -4.19 1.43
N PHE A 86 -8.01 -4.19 2.25
CA PHE A 86 -8.98 -3.09 2.29
C PHE A 86 -9.16 -2.49 3.67
N CYS A 87 -9.53 -3.26 4.70
CA CYS A 87 -9.76 -2.69 6.02
C CYS A 87 -9.39 -3.65 7.16
N LYS A 88 -8.95 -3.07 8.28
CA LYS A 88 -8.66 -3.82 9.51
C LYS A 88 -8.87 -2.98 10.76
N SER A 89 -9.50 -3.57 11.77
CA SER A 89 -9.59 -3.01 13.12
C SER A 89 -8.43 -3.50 13.98
N ALA A 90 -7.38 -2.69 14.13
CA ALA A 90 -6.22 -3.06 14.94
C ALA A 90 -6.33 -2.51 16.37
N ARG A 91 -5.82 -3.28 17.34
CA ARG A 91 -5.71 -2.81 18.74
C ARG A 91 -4.44 -1.99 18.98
N ILE A 92 -4.46 -1.16 20.01
CA ILE A 92 -3.31 -0.33 20.39
C ILE A 92 -2.04 -1.15 20.68
N GLU A 93 -2.19 -2.38 21.18
CA GLU A 93 -1.06 -3.29 21.41
C GLU A 93 -0.40 -3.73 20.10
N GLU A 94 -1.19 -3.97 19.05
CA GLU A 94 -0.67 -4.30 17.71
C GLU A 94 0.06 -3.10 17.12
N ILE A 95 -0.50 -1.90 17.29
CA ILE A 95 0.13 -0.64 16.85
C ILE A 95 1.48 -0.43 17.54
N ARG A 96 1.56 -0.69 18.85
CA ARG A 96 2.83 -0.62 19.62
C ARG A 96 3.86 -1.61 19.08
N LYS A 97 3.47 -2.86 18.80
CA LYS A 97 4.36 -3.88 18.22
C LYS A 97 4.89 -3.46 16.84
N ASN A 98 4.09 -2.71 16.07
CA ASN A 98 4.48 -2.13 14.79
C ASN A 98 5.22 -0.77 14.92
N GLY A 99 5.74 -0.43 16.10
CA GLY A 99 6.54 0.78 16.30
C GLY A 99 5.76 2.08 16.14
N HIS A 100 4.44 2.05 16.33
CA HIS A 100 3.53 3.19 16.11
C HIS A 100 3.49 3.71 14.66
N VAL A 101 3.88 2.90 13.68
CA VAL A 101 3.64 3.19 12.26
C VAL A 101 2.15 3.00 11.98
N LEU A 102 1.48 4.02 11.44
CA LEU A 102 0.01 4.02 11.28
C LEU A 102 -0.43 3.86 9.81
N THR A 103 0.49 3.51 8.90
CA THR A 103 0.13 3.28 7.50
C THR A 103 -0.81 2.08 7.35
N PRO A 104 -2.01 2.24 6.74
CA PRO A 104 -3.00 1.16 6.62
C PRO A 104 -2.45 -0.14 6.05
N GLY A 105 -1.63 -0.07 4.99
CA GLY A 105 -0.99 -1.24 4.36
C GLY A 105 -0.20 -2.14 5.33
N ARG A 106 0.25 -1.61 6.49
CA ARG A 106 0.92 -2.41 7.53
C ARG A 106 -0.04 -3.34 8.29
N TYR A 107 -1.32 -3.00 8.31
CA TYR A 107 -2.36 -3.68 9.08
C TYR A 107 -3.29 -4.48 8.19
N VAL A 108 -3.77 -3.89 7.09
CA VAL A 108 -4.78 -4.52 6.22
C VAL A 108 -4.25 -5.73 5.45
N GLY A 109 -2.93 -5.91 5.38
CA GLY A 109 -2.29 -6.97 4.59
C GLY A 109 -2.39 -6.71 3.09
N ALA A 110 -2.05 -7.72 2.29
CA ALA A 110 -2.29 -7.69 0.85
C ALA A 110 -3.60 -8.42 0.54
N GLU A 111 -4.30 -7.99 -0.50
CA GLU A 111 -5.24 -8.88 -1.20
C GLU A 111 -4.47 -10.15 -1.59
N ALA A 112 -5.14 -11.31 -1.54
CA ALA A 112 -4.56 -12.53 -2.08
C ALA A 112 -4.16 -12.28 -3.53
N GLN A 113 -2.85 -12.20 -3.78
CA GLN A 113 -2.32 -12.24 -5.13
C GLN A 113 -2.61 -13.64 -5.67
N GLU A 114 -2.92 -13.76 -6.96
CA GLU A 114 -2.87 -15.08 -7.61
C GLU A 114 -1.48 -15.66 -7.33
N ASP A 115 -1.47 -16.75 -6.58
CA ASP A 115 -0.27 -17.52 -6.32
C ASP A 115 0.26 -17.98 -7.69
N ASP A 116 1.49 -17.59 -8.03
CA ASP A 116 2.13 -18.07 -9.26
C ASP A 116 2.46 -19.57 -9.17
N GLY A 117 2.10 -20.21 -8.06
CA GLY A 117 2.28 -21.63 -7.78
C GLY A 117 3.72 -21.97 -7.43
N GLU A 118 4.60 -20.97 -7.32
CA GLU A 118 6.02 -21.13 -7.05
C GLU A 118 6.28 -20.91 -5.54
N PRO A 119 6.74 -21.94 -4.80
CA PRO A 119 7.13 -21.78 -3.41
C PRO A 119 8.17 -20.66 -3.24
N PHE A 120 8.07 -19.90 -2.15
CA PHE A 120 8.95 -18.75 -1.89
C PHE A 120 10.44 -19.08 -2.02
N GLU A 121 10.88 -20.23 -1.50
CA GLU A 121 12.28 -20.67 -1.56
C GLU A 121 12.74 -20.92 -3.01
N GLU A 122 11.91 -21.54 -3.85
CA GLU A 122 12.23 -21.80 -5.26
C GLU A 122 12.29 -20.49 -6.04
N LYS A 123 11.34 -19.58 -5.79
CA LYS A 123 11.31 -18.24 -6.38
C LYS A 123 12.54 -17.42 -6.02
N MET A 124 12.96 -17.44 -4.75
CA MET A 124 14.15 -16.73 -4.30
C MET A 124 15.41 -17.28 -4.95
N GLN A 125 15.57 -18.61 -4.99
CA GLN A 125 16.72 -19.23 -5.67
C GLN A 125 16.79 -18.83 -7.14
N ARG A 126 15.66 -18.92 -7.87
CA ARG A 126 15.58 -18.55 -9.28
C ARG A 126 15.88 -17.07 -9.52
N LEU A 127 15.31 -16.18 -8.72
CA LEU A 127 15.50 -14.74 -8.86
C LEU A 127 16.93 -14.31 -8.53
N THR A 128 17.55 -14.91 -7.51
CA THR A 128 18.95 -14.65 -7.18
C THR A 128 19.90 -15.14 -8.26
N ALA A 129 19.69 -16.35 -8.81
CA ALA A 129 20.48 -16.85 -9.93
C ALA A 129 20.36 -15.95 -11.18
N LYS A 130 19.14 -15.49 -11.49
CA LYS A 130 18.91 -14.55 -12.59
C LYS A 130 19.60 -13.20 -12.33
N LEU A 131 19.61 -12.72 -11.09
CA LEU A 131 20.29 -11.48 -10.72
C LEU A 131 21.82 -11.62 -10.89
N GLU A 132 22.40 -12.76 -10.52
CA GLU A 132 23.83 -13.04 -10.73
C GLU A 132 24.19 -13.05 -12.22
N GLU A 133 23.38 -13.69 -13.07
CA GLU A 133 23.56 -13.67 -14.52
C GLU A 133 23.53 -12.24 -15.07
N GLN A 134 22.57 -11.43 -14.60
CA GLN A 134 22.45 -10.02 -15.00
C GLN A 134 23.66 -9.19 -14.57
N PHE A 135 24.26 -9.45 -13.40
CA PHE A 135 25.51 -8.80 -12.99
C PHE A 135 26.69 -9.20 -13.87
N ALA A 136 26.79 -10.48 -14.23
CA ALA A 136 27.86 -10.96 -15.12
C ALA A 136 27.74 -10.31 -16.51
N GLU A 137 26.54 -10.24 -17.08
CA GLU A 137 26.31 -9.60 -18.37
C GLU A 137 26.55 -8.08 -18.29
N SER A 138 26.11 -7.42 -17.22
CA SER A 138 26.40 -6.00 -17.00
C SER A 138 27.91 -5.72 -16.97
N ALA A 139 28.69 -6.55 -16.29
CA ALA A 139 30.15 -6.41 -16.23
C ALA A 139 30.82 -6.66 -17.59
N ARG A 140 30.28 -7.58 -18.41
CA ARG A 140 30.76 -7.82 -19.77
C ARG A 140 30.52 -6.60 -20.66
N LEU A 141 29.28 -6.11 -20.67
CA LEU A 141 28.88 -4.94 -21.46
C LEU A 141 29.64 -3.70 -21.03
N GLU A 142 29.88 -3.52 -19.72
CA GLU A 142 30.70 -2.42 -19.21
C GLU A 142 32.13 -2.46 -19.79
N LYS A 143 32.76 -3.64 -19.84
CA LYS A 143 34.09 -3.82 -20.43
C LYS A 143 34.09 -3.50 -21.93
N GLU A 144 33.09 -4.00 -22.67
CA GLU A 144 32.95 -3.73 -24.11
C GLU A 144 32.78 -2.23 -24.40
N ILE A 145 31.92 -1.54 -23.63
CA ILE A 145 31.69 -0.10 -23.76
C ILE A 145 33.00 0.67 -23.50
N ARG A 146 33.76 0.31 -22.46
CA ARG A 146 35.04 0.95 -22.15
C ARG A 146 36.06 0.75 -23.28
N ALA A 147 36.19 -0.47 -23.79
CA ALA A 147 37.10 -0.76 -24.90
C ALA A 147 36.75 0.04 -26.16
N ASN A 148 35.45 0.12 -26.51
CA ASN A 148 34.99 0.90 -27.65
C ASN A 148 35.26 2.40 -27.49
N LEU A 149 35.03 2.95 -26.30
CA LEU A 149 35.29 4.37 -26.03
C LEU A 149 36.80 4.71 -26.04
N GLN A 150 37.64 3.82 -25.51
CA GLN A 150 39.10 3.96 -25.64
C GLN A 150 39.53 3.97 -27.11
N GLY A 151 38.95 3.12 -27.95
CA GLY A 151 39.18 3.11 -29.40
C GLY A 151 38.74 4.40 -30.11
N LEU A 152 37.79 5.14 -29.54
CA LEU A 152 37.33 6.45 -30.03
C LEU A 152 38.08 7.64 -29.38
N GLY A 153 39.07 7.39 -28.53
CA GLY A 153 39.87 8.43 -27.87
C GLY A 153 39.27 9.00 -26.58
N HIS A 154 38.26 8.35 -26.00
CA HIS A 154 37.60 8.77 -24.77
C HIS A 154 37.82 7.74 -23.65
N GLU A 155 38.59 8.10 -22.62
CA GLU A 155 38.88 7.20 -21.50
C GLU A 155 38.00 7.50 -20.28
N ILE A 156 37.25 6.50 -19.80
CA ILE A 156 36.40 6.61 -18.60
C ILE A 156 37.08 5.90 -17.43
N ARG A 157 37.40 6.64 -16.37
CA ARG A 157 37.98 6.10 -15.12
C ARG A 157 36.89 5.48 -14.24
N CYS A 158 37.20 4.38 -13.56
CA CYS A 158 36.33 3.83 -12.51
C CYS A 158 36.40 4.71 -11.24
N GLY A 159 35.25 4.88 -10.58
CA GLY A 159 35.14 5.31 -9.18
C GLY A 159 34.99 4.12 -8.26
#